data_AF-A0A5B0RK40-F1
#
_entry.id   AF-A0A5B0RK40-F1
#
_cell.length_a   1.000
_cell.length_b   1.000
_cell.length_c   1.000
_cell.angle_alpha   90.00
_cell.angle_beta   90.00
_cell.angle_gamma   90.00
#
_symmetry.space_group_name_H-M   'P 1'
#
loop_
_entity.id
_entity.type
_entity.pdbx_description
1 polymer ?
#
loop_
_entity_poly.entity_id
_entity_poly.type
_entity_poly.pdbx_seq_one_letter_code
_entity_poly.pdbx_strand_id
1 'polypeptide(L)'
;MRKILESNSKPNLNITFDILSNPEFLAEGTAIKDLLNPDRVLIGSLGTPSGKRAQAALVDVYANWVPREKCVTTGLWSSELTKLVGLHFS
;
A
#
# COMPACT_ATOMS: atom_id res chain seq x y z
N MET A 1 12.26 3.39 -9.25
CA MET A 1 11.64 2.06 -9.09
C MET A 1 10.88 1.60 -10.34
N ARG A 2 9.88 2.33 -10.85
CA ARG A 2 9.11 1.97 -12.07
C ARG A 2 9.97 1.56 -13.27
N LYS A 3 11.03 2.33 -13.56
CA LYS A 3 11.96 2.11 -14.67
C LYS A 3 12.70 0.76 -14.60
N ILE A 4 12.95 0.22 -13.40
CA ILE A 4 13.67 -1.05 -13.21
C ILE A 4 12.77 -2.26 -13.51
N LEU A 5 11.49 -2.18 -13.16
CA LEU A 5 10.50 -3.24 -13.43
C LEU A 5 10.15 -3.28 -14.93
N GLU A 6 10.02 -2.13 -15.57
CA GLU A 6 9.80 -2.03 -17.01
C GLU A 6 11.01 -2.57 -17.80
N SER A 7 12.26 -2.33 -17.35
CA SER A 7 13.48 -2.81 -18.03
C SER A 7 13.73 -4.32 -17.97
N ASN A 8 13.05 -5.07 -17.08
CA ASN A 8 13.18 -6.54 -17.00
C ASN A 8 12.02 -7.28 -17.69
N SER A 9 11.07 -6.56 -18.28
CA SER A 9 9.95 -7.17 -18.99
C SER A 9 10.40 -7.59 -20.40
N LYS A 10 10.35 -8.90 -20.71
CA LYS A 10 10.68 -9.41 -22.05
C LYS A 10 9.79 -8.70 -23.11
N PRO A 11 10.32 -8.33 -24.29
CA PRO A 11 9.60 -7.50 -25.26
C PRO A 11 8.30 -8.11 -25.83
N ASN A 12 8.05 -9.41 -25.59
CA ASN A 12 6.87 -10.12 -26.10
C ASN A 12 5.82 -10.45 -25.02
N LEU A 13 5.94 -9.91 -23.82
CA LEU A 13 5.00 -10.17 -22.73
C LEU A 13 4.35 -8.86 -22.31
N ASN A 14 3.07 -8.70 -22.68
CA ASN A 14 2.27 -7.51 -22.41
C ASN A 14 1.86 -7.48 -20.91
N ILE A 15 2.86 -7.43 -20.02
CA ILE A 15 2.63 -7.43 -18.57
C ILE A 15 2.40 -5.99 -18.11
N THR A 16 1.23 -5.76 -17.52
CA THR A 16 0.90 -4.51 -16.84
C THR A 16 1.11 -4.67 -15.34
N PHE A 17 1.78 -3.71 -14.70
CA PHE A 17 1.95 -3.66 -13.26
C PHE A 17 1.38 -2.35 -12.70
N ASP A 18 0.70 -2.43 -11.58
CA ASP A 18 0.29 -1.27 -10.79
C ASP A 18 1.16 -1.17 -9.53
N ILE A 19 1.55 0.06 -9.19
CA ILE A 19 2.33 0.33 -7.98
C ILE A 19 1.38 0.85 -6.91
N LEU A 20 1.44 0.20 -5.75
CA LEU A 20 0.72 0.59 -4.53
C LEU A 20 1.74 0.98 -3.46
N SER A 21 1.31 1.86 -2.55
CA SER A 21 2.07 2.23 -1.36
C SER A 21 1.26 1.82 -0.13
N ASN A 22 1.87 1.07 0.77
CA ASN A 22 1.24 0.56 1.98
C ASN A 22 2.25 0.71 3.13
N PRO A 23 2.35 1.89 3.76
CA PRO A 23 3.29 2.10 4.85
C PRO A 23 2.91 1.23 6.04
N GLU A 24 3.93 0.68 6.70
CA GLU A 24 3.78 -0.10 7.93
C GLU A 24 4.06 0.79 9.15
N PHE A 25 3.26 0.60 10.19
CA PHE A 25 3.37 1.28 11.48
C PHE A 25 3.55 0.23 12.57
N LEU A 26 4.65 -0.51 12.52
CA LEU A 26 4.97 -1.57 13.47
C LEU A 26 5.97 -1.03 14.51
N ALA A 27 5.71 -1.29 15.79
CA ALA A 27 6.68 -1.01 16.84
C ALA A 27 7.45 -2.28 17.22
N GLU A 28 8.72 -2.11 17.60
CA GLU A 28 9.56 -3.21 18.06
C GLU A 28 8.98 -3.82 19.36
N GLY A 29 8.83 -5.15 19.39
CA GLY A 29 8.21 -5.87 20.51
C GLY A 29 6.69 -6.05 20.43
N THR A 30 5.97 -5.33 19.56
CA THR A 30 4.51 -5.48 19.36
C THR A 30 4.08 -5.78 17.93
N ALA A 31 5.03 -5.91 17.00
CA ALA A 31 4.78 -6.09 15.56
C ALA A 31 3.67 -7.09 15.19
N ILE A 32 3.62 -8.27 15.83
CA ILE A 32 2.55 -9.26 15.56
C ILE A 32 1.17 -8.74 15.95
N LYS A 33 1.07 -8.12 17.14
CA LYS A 33 -0.19 -7.56 17.63
C LYS A 33 -0.64 -6.39 16.77
N ASP A 34 0.30 -5.54 16.35
CA ASP A 34 0.04 -4.36 15.52
C ASP A 34 -0.41 -4.77 14.11
N LEU A 35 0.11 -5.89 13.58
CA LEU A 35 -0.28 -6.43 12.28
C LEU A 35 -1.65 -7.12 12.30
N LEU A 36 -2.00 -7.80 13.40
CA LEU A 36 -3.27 -8.50 13.56
C LEU A 36 -4.43 -7.57 13.94
N ASN A 37 -4.16 -6.50 14.68
CA ASN A 37 -5.16 -5.50 15.06
C ASN A 37 -4.64 -4.08 14.84
N PRO A 38 -4.43 -3.67 13.57
CA PRO A 38 -3.96 -2.34 13.28
C PRO A 38 -5.01 -1.30 13.66
N ASP A 39 -4.51 -0.13 14.03
CA ASP A 39 -5.33 1.05 14.22
C ASP A 39 -5.97 1.49 12.90
N ARG A 40 -5.16 1.56 11.83
CA ARG A 40 -5.55 1.91 10.45
C ARG A 40 -4.60 1.20 9.49
N VAL A 41 -5.06 0.85 8.28
CA VAL A 41 -4.23 0.38 7.17
C VAL A 41 -4.32 1.42 6.05
N LEU A 42 -3.19 2.04 5.67
CA LEU A 42 -3.16 3.07 4.64
C LEU A 42 -2.74 2.46 3.29
N ILE A 43 -3.55 2.61 2.26
CA ILE A 43 -3.25 2.10 0.92
C ILE A 43 -3.31 3.24 -0.08
N GLY A 44 -2.16 3.63 -0.62
CA GLY A 44 -2.00 4.60 -1.70
C GLY A 44 -1.95 3.95 -3.07
N SER A 45 -2.62 4.55 -4.06
CA SER A 45 -2.57 4.11 -5.47
C SER A 45 -2.57 5.29 -6.44
N LEU A 46 -2.16 5.05 -7.68
CA LEU A 46 -2.39 6.02 -8.75
C LEU A 46 -3.90 6.14 -9.01
N GLY A 47 -4.35 7.34 -9.39
CA GLY A 47 -5.74 7.61 -9.78
C GLY A 47 -6.18 6.96 -11.10
N THR A 48 -5.40 6.04 -11.65
CA THR A 48 -5.75 5.30 -12.87
C THR A 48 -6.78 4.21 -12.55
N PRO A 49 -7.61 3.78 -13.53
CA PRO A 49 -8.55 2.68 -13.32
C PRO A 49 -7.87 1.37 -12.87
N SER A 50 -6.68 1.09 -13.38
CA SER A 50 -5.87 -0.06 -12.98
C SER A 50 -5.39 0.04 -11.53
N GLY A 51 -4.84 1.21 -11.14
CA GLY A 51 -4.39 1.48 -9.77
C GLY A 51 -5.52 1.39 -8.75
N LYS A 52 -6.72 1.86 -9.09
CA LYS A 52 -7.91 1.73 -8.23
C LYS A 52 -8.37 0.29 -8.07
N ARG A 53 -8.31 -0.54 -9.13
CA ARG A 53 -8.58 -1.98 -9.00
C ARG A 53 -7.55 -2.69 -8.13
N ALA A 54 -6.27 -2.37 -8.30
CA ALA A 54 -5.20 -2.92 -7.47
C ALA A 54 -5.36 -2.51 -5.99
N GLN A 55 -5.72 -1.25 -5.73
CA GLN A 55 -6.04 -0.76 -4.39
C GLN A 55 -7.20 -1.53 -3.75
N ALA A 56 -8.30 -1.73 -4.50
CA ALA A 56 -9.44 -2.50 -4.01
C ALA A 56 -9.08 -3.96 -3.70
N ALA A 57 -8.30 -4.60 -4.57
CA ALA A 57 -7.82 -5.96 -4.33
C ALA A 57 -6.98 -6.07 -3.04
N LEU A 58 -6.13 -5.07 -2.75
CA LEU A 58 -5.36 -5.06 -1.50
C LEU A 58 -6.25 -4.80 -0.28
N VAL A 59 -7.27 -3.96 -0.40
CA VAL A 59 -8.29 -3.78 0.66
C VAL A 59 -8.99 -5.10 0.95
N ASP A 60 -9.34 -5.88 -0.07
CA ASP A 60 -10.00 -7.19 0.10
C ASP A 60 -9.11 -8.20 0.83
N VAL A 61 -7.79 -8.15 0.63
CA VAL A 61 -6.85 -8.97 1.40
C VAL A 61 -6.91 -8.60 2.88
N TYR A 62 -6.79 -7.32 3.22
CA TYR A 62 -6.85 -6.86 4.61
C TYR A 62 -8.22 -7.10 5.26
N ALA A 63 -9.30 -7.01 4.48
CA ALA A 63 -10.68 -7.22 4.94
C ALA A 63 -10.93 -8.62 5.54
N ASN A 64 -10.03 -9.59 5.33
CA ASN A 64 -10.12 -10.91 5.95
C ASN A 64 -9.96 -10.87 7.48
N TRP A 65 -9.26 -9.88 8.03
CA TRP A 65 -9.06 -9.75 9.49
C TRP A 65 -9.10 -8.32 10.02
N VAL A 66 -9.05 -7.32 9.14
CA VAL A 66 -9.16 -5.89 9.48
C VAL A 66 -10.52 -5.38 9.00
N PRO A 67 -11.34 -4.74 9.86
CA PRO A 67 -12.57 -4.10 9.43
C PRO A 67 -12.32 -3.08 8.31
N ARG A 68 -13.15 -3.09 7.26
CA ARG A 68 -12.94 -2.25 6.07
C ARG A 68 -12.90 -0.76 6.38
N GLU A 69 -13.62 -0.31 7.42
CA GLU A 69 -13.58 1.07 7.90
C GLU A 69 -12.20 1.52 8.40
N LYS A 70 -11.32 0.57 8.75
CA LYS A 70 -9.93 0.86 9.13
C LYS A 70 -8.98 0.88 7.92
N CYS A 71 -9.42 0.47 6.73
CA CYS A 71 -8.64 0.53 5.49
C CYS A 71 -8.84 1.88 4.80
N VAL A 72 -7.88 2.79 4.97
CA VAL A 72 -7.91 4.14 4.40
C VAL A 72 -7.23 4.14 3.03
N THR A 73 -7.95 4.52 1.99
CA THR A 73 -7.42 4.62 0.63
C THR A 73 -7.06 6.05 0.25
N THR A 74 -5.84 6.28 -0.24
CA THR A 74 -5.36 7.61 -0.68
C THR A 74 -4.72 7.56 -2.07
N GLY A 75 -4.29 8.71 -2.60
CA GLY A 75 -3.44 8.81 -3.80
C GLY A 75 -1.98 8.48 -3.50
N LEU A 76 -1.25 7.94 -4.49
CA LEU A 76 0.12 7.41 -4.32
C LEU A 76 1.11 8.40 -3.67
N TRP A 77 1.03 9.69 -4.01
CA TRP A 77 1.93 10.72 -3.48
C TRP A 77 1.66 11.09 -2.03
N SER A 78 0.44 10.85 -1.52
CA SER A 78 0.07 11.15 -0.15
C SER A 78 0.64 10.12 0.83
N SER A 79 0.77 8.85 0.44
CA SER A 79 1.20 7.77 1.36
C SER A 79 2.72 7.72 1.58
N GLU A 80 3.54 8.10 0.59
CA GLU A 80 4.99 8.22 0.77
C GLU A 80 5.37 9.40 1.69
N LEU A 81 4.64 10.53 1.59
CA LEU A 81 4.78 11.65 2.52
C LEU A 81 4.28 11.30 3.93
N THR A 82 3.20 10.54 4.08
CA THR A 82 2.75 10.08 5.41
C THR A 82 3.79 9.19 6.11
N LYS A 83 4.52 8.34 5.36
CA LYS A 83 5.62 7.55 5.94
C LYS A 83 6.73 8.44 6.51
N LEU A 84 7.03 9.57 5.87
CA LEU A 84 8.07 10.51 6.32
C LEU A 84 7.59 11.41 7.48
N VAL A 85 6.32 11.83 7.48
CA VAL A 85 5.77 12.70 8.54
C VAL A 85 5.55 11.95 9.85
N GLY A 86 5.24 10.65 9.81
CA GLY A 86 5.10 9.82 11.01
C GLY A 86 6.41 9.63 11.80
N LEU A 87 7.57 9.85 11.19
CA LEU A 87 8.89 9.72 11.81
C LEU A 87 9.36 10.99 12.56
N HIS A 88 8.62 12.10 12.50
CA HIS A 88 9.06 13.40 13.04
C HIS A 88 8.30 13.87 14.30
N PHE A 89 7.37 13.07 14.84
CA PHE A 89 6.66 13.35 16.09
C PHE A 89 6.73 12.17 17.07
N SER A 90 7.94 11.75 17.41
CA SER A 90 8.21 10.88 18.58
C SER A 90 9.34 11.49 19.39
#